data_AF-A0A549YHF4-F1
#
_entry.id   AF-A0A549YHF4-F1
#
_cell.length_a   1.000
_cell.length_b   1.000
_cell.length_c   1.000
_cell.angle_alpha   90.00
_cell.angle_beta   90.00
_cell.angle_gamma   90.00
#
_symmetry.space_group_name_H-M   'P 1'
#
loop_
_entity.id
_entity.type
_entity.pdbx_description
1 polymer ?
#
loop_
_entity_poly.entity_id
_entity_poly.type
_entity_poly.pdbx_seq_one_letter_code
_entity_poly.pdbx_strand_id
1 'polypeptide(L)'
;MFEFIAIVAAALLLLMYRDDKKYRTVYSGSESNLSEANEYYWLLKHKKIPIKYQIPYNWKNFYQFGYKESPVYIKVSEDYVEEAREVMMYHRIEKMKMQRNIEFERNK
;
A
#
# COMPACT_ATOMS: atom_id res chain seq x y z
N MET A 1 -35.96 -1.13 -20.03
CA MET A 1 -34.71 -1.92 -20.08
C MET A 1 -33.50 -1.09 -19.63
N PHE A 2 -33.28 0.11 -20.18
CA PHE A 2 -32.20 1.01 -19.77
C PHE A 2 -32.25 1.47 -18.30
N GLU A 3 -33.45 1.77 -17.79
CA GLU A 3 -33.63 2.16 -16.38
C GLU A 3 -33.21 1.06 -15.39
N PHE A 4 -33.50 -0.20 -15.72
CA PHE A 4 -33.10 -1.35 -14.91
C PHE A 4 -31.57 -1.52 -14.91
N ILE A 5 -30.93 -1.35 -16.08
CA ILE A 5 -29.46 -1.40 -16.20
C ILE A 5 -28.81 -0.27 -15.38
N ALA A 6 -29.38 0.94 -15.41
CA ALA A 6 -28.87 2.08 -14.65
C ALA A 6 -28.94 1.85 -13.13
N ILE A 7 -30.02 1.25 -12.64
CA ILE A 7 -30.18 0.91 -11.20
C ILE A 7 -29.15 -0.14 -10.78
N VAL A 8 -28.95 -1.19 -11.58
CA VAL A 8 -27.95 -2.24 -11.30
C VAL A 8 -26.52 -1.67 -11.33
N ALA A 9 -26.21 -0.81 -12.29
CA ALA A 9 -24.91 -0.14 -12.37
C ALA A 9 -24.66 0.79 -11.17
N ALA A 10 -25.67 1.56 -10.75
CA ALA A 10 -25.57 2.43 -9.58
C ALA A 10 -25.38 1.63 -8.28
N ALA A 11 -26.08 0.50 -8.12
CA ALA A 11 -25.92 -0.39 -6.98
C ALA A 11 -24.51 -1.01 -6.93
N LEU A 12 -23.97 -1.44 -8.07
CA LEU A 12 -22.59 -1.92 -8.17
C LEU A 12 -21.57 -0.85 -7.80
N LEU A 13 -21.73 0.38 -8.29
CA LEU A 13 -20.85 1.51 -7.95
C LEU A 13 -20.88 1.86 -6.46
N LEU A 14 -22.06 1.85 -5.83
CA LEU A 14 -22.21 2.08 -4.40
C LEU A 14 -21.52 0.99 -3.56
N LEU A 15 -21.61 -0.27 -3.98
CA LEU A 15 -20.93 -1.39 -3.33
C LEU A 15 -19.41 -1.25 -3.43
N MET A 16 -18.89 -0.94 -4.62
CA MET A 16 -17.44 -0.71 -4.82
C MET A 16 -16.93 0.46 -3.98
N TYR A 17 -17.71 1.54 -3.88
CA TYR A 17 -17.33 2.71 -3.06
C TYR A 17 -17.35 2.42 -1.56
N ARG A 18 -18.28 1.58 -1.09
CA ARG A 18 -18.38 1.17 0.31
C ARG A 18 -17.18 0.33 0.74
N ASP A 19 -16.69 -0.55 -0.13
CA ASP A 19 -15.52 -1.37 0.19
C ASP A 19 -14.24 -0.53 0.29
N ASP A 20 -14.08 0.51 -0.52
CA ASP A 20 -12.91 1.40 -0.42
C ASP A 20 -12.88 2.21 0.89
N LYS A 21 -14.04 2.51 1.50
CA LYS A 21 -14.09 3.20 2.81
C LYS A 21 -13.55 2.34 3.96
N LYS A 22 -13.54 1.01 3.82
CA LYS A 22 -13.07 0.11 4.88
C LYS A 22 -11.55 -0.01 4.96
N TYR A 23 -10.82 0.55 3.99
CA TYR A 23 -9.37 0.46 3.92
C TYR A 23 -8.72 1.83 4.10
N ARG A 24 -7.71 1.89 4.97
CA ARG A 24 -6.90 3.08 5.24
C ARG A 24 -5.47 2.86 4.77
N THR A 25 -4.87 3.89 4.19
CA THR A 25 -3.47 3.85 3.77
C THR A 25 -2.56 3.89 4.99
N VAL A 26 -1.67 2.89 5.11
CA VAL A 26 -0.63 2.81 6.15
C VAL A 26 0.76 3.06 5.61
N TYR A 27 0.95 2.94 4.30
CA TYR A 27 2.19 3.30 3.60
C TYR A 27 1.89 3.99 2.28
N SER A 28 2.69 5.01 1.96
CA SER A 28 2.67 5.74 0.68
C SER A 28 4.11 5.98 0.25
N GLY A 29 4.45 5.52 -0.95
CA GLY A 29 5.74 5.76 -1.59
C GLY A 29 5.58 5.99 -3.09
N SER A 30 6.69 6.01 -3.81
CA SER A 30 6.69 5.97 -5.28
C SER A 30 7.30 4.67 -5.79
N GLU A 31 7.34 4.51 -7.11
CA GLU A 31 7.92 3.34 -7.79
C GLU A 31 9.38 3.08 -7.38
N SER A 32 10.15 4.12 -7.04
CA SER A 32 11.51 3.96 -6.50
C SER A 32 11.54 3.30 -5.12
N ASN A 33 10.44 3.32 -4.37
CA ASN A 33 10.27 2.64 -3.09
C ASN A 33 9.58 1.26 -3.19
N LEU A 34 9.45 0.69 -4.39
CA LEU A 34 8.75 -0.59 -4.59
C LEU A 34 9.32 -1.72 -3.72
N SER A 35 10.64 -1.75 -3.53
CA SER A 35 11.30 -2.74 -2.67
C SER A 35 10.82 -2.65 -1.22
N GLU A 36 10.79 -1.44 -0.65
CA GLU A 36 10.31 -1.19 0.71
C GLU A 36 8.81 -1.49 0.83
N ALA A 37 8.02 -1.11 -0.18
CA ALA A 37 6.60 -1.42 -0.22
C ALA A 37 6.34 -2.95 -0.24
N ASN A 38 7.14 -3.70 -0.98
CA ASN A 38 7.06 -5.16 -1.01
C ASN A 38 7.46 -5.79 0.33
N GLU A 39 8.51 -5.27 0.99
CA GLU A 39 8.88 -5.72 2.34
C GLU A 39 7.71 -5.54 3.32
N TYR A 40 7.10 -4.36 3.36
CA TYR A 40 5.94 -4.12 4.23
C TYR A 40 4.73 -4.96 3.84
N TYR A 41 4.49 -5.19 2.54
CA TYR A 41 3.42 -6.09 2.09
C TYR A 41 3.61 -7.50 2.67
N TRP A 42 4.80 -8.08 2.54
CA TRP A 42 5.06 -9.43 3.06
C TRP A 42 5.03 -9.47 4.58
N LEU A 43 5.61 -8.46 5.24
CA LEU A 43 5.59 -8.34 6.70
C LEU A 43 4.16 -8.40 7.26
N LEU A 44 3.27 -7.55 6.73
CA LEU A 44 1.88 -7.48 7.18
C LEU A 44 1.12 -8.78 6.81
N LYS A 45 1.41 -9.37 5.65
CA LYS A 45 0.77 -10.61 5.19
C LYS A 45 1.15 -11.79 6.08
N HIS A 46 2.41 -11.88 6.52
CA HIS A 46 2.87 -12.88 7.49
C HIS A 46 2.19 -12.72 8.86
N LYS A 47 1.86 -11.49 9.25
CA LYS A 47 1.08 -11.20 10.47
C LYS A 47 -0.43 -11.42 10.31
N LYS A 48 -0.89 -11.90 9.15
CA LYS A 48 -2.31 -12.13 8.82
C LYS A 48 -3.17 -10.87 8.85
N ILE A 49 -2.55 -9.69 8.67
CA ILE A 49 -3.28 -8.42 8.56
C ILE A 49 -3.88 -8.32 7.14
N PRO A 50 -5.18 -8.00 6.98
CA PRO A 50 -5.79 -7.83 5.67
C PRO A 50 -5.23 -6.61 4.93
N ILE A 51 -4.62 -6.83 3.76
CA ILE A 51 -3.93 -5.79 2.99
C ILE A 51 -4.54 -5.67 1.60
N LYS A 52 -4.65 -4.43 1.14
CA LYS A 52 -4.93 -4.05 -0.25
C LYS A 52 -3.73 -3.26 -0.78
N TYR A 53 -2.98 -3.90 -1.68
CA TYR A 53 -1.89 -3.26 -2.41
C TYR A 53 -2.46 -2.51 -3.60
N GLN A 54 -2.11 -1.22 -3.76
CA GLN A 54 -2.67 -0.38 -4.82
C GLN A 54 -1.58 0.49 -5.47
N ILE A 55 -1.45 0.33 -6.78
CA ILE A 55 -0.73 1.26 -7.66
C ILE A 55 -1.81 1.91 -8.54
N PRO A 56 -2.18 3.18 -8.32
CA PRO A 56 -3.19 3.81 -9.15
C PRO A 56 -2.66 3.99 -10.56
N TYR A 57 -3.56 3.82 -11.51
CA TYR A 57 -3.27 4.11 -12.90
C TYR A 57 -2.98 5.61 -13.08
N ASN A 58 -1.76 5.96 -13.50
CA ASN A 58 -1.37 7.34 -13.74
C ASN A 58 -1.61 7.72 -15.21
N TRP A 59 -2.77 8.32 -15.49
CA TRP A 59 -3.12 8.80 -16.83
C TRP A 59 -2.11 9.81 -17.41
N LYS A 60 -1.40 10.56 -16.55
CA LYS A 60 -0.35 11.48 -17.01
C LYS A 60 0.84 10.72 -17.59
N ASN A 61 1.15 9.52 -17.10
CA ASN A 61 2.21 8.65 -17.64
C ASN A 61 1.83 7.99 -18.96
N PHE A 62 0.54 7.72 -19.17
CA PHE A 62 0.07 7.09 -20.40
C PHE A 62 0.18 8.03 -21.60
N TYR A 63 -0.05 9.34 -21.40
CA TYR A 63 -0.08 10.33 -22.49
C TYR A 63 1.19 11.18 -22.62
N GLN A 64 2.00 11.33 -21.57
CA GLN A 64 3.30 11.98 -21.66
C GLN A 64 4.36 10.89 -21.86
N PHE A 65 5.05 10.88 -23.01
CA PHE A 65 6.20 10.01 -23.30
C PHE A 65 7.40 10.32 -22.37
N GLY A 66 7.26 9.98 -21.10
CA GLY A 66 8.24 10.17 -20.05
C GLY A 66 7.75 9.49 -18.78
N TYR A 67 8.46 8.45 -18.34
CA TYR A 67 8.21 7.74 -17.08
C TYR A 67 8.22 8.74 -15.92
N LYS A 68 7.07 9.16 -15.40
CA LYS A 68 6.99 9.70 -14.04
C LYS A 68 6.69 8.54 -13.11
N GLU A 69 7.34 8.50 -11.96
CA GLU A 69 7.11 7.42 -11.01
C GLU A 69 5.63 7.35 -10.61
N SER A 70 5.07 6.14 -10.61
CA SER A 70 3.71 5.92 -10.11
C SER A 70 3.72 5.82 -8.58
N PRO A 71 2.73 6.41 -7.88
CA PRO A 71 2.64 6.25 -6.44
C PRO A 71 2.25 4.81 -6.08
N VAL A 72 2.78 4.33 -4.95
CA VAL A 72 2.53 2.99 -4.40
C VAL A 72 1.88 3.14 -3.03
N TYR A 73 0.76 2.46 -2.83
CA TYR A 73 0.02 2.48 -1.58
C TYR A 73 -0.15 1.09 -1.00
N ILE A 74 0.07 0.97 0.31
CA ILE A 74 -0.36 -0.18 1.10
C ILE A 74 -1.51 0.29 1.96
N LYS A 75 -2.68 -0.32 1.76
CA LYS A 75 -3.86 -0.07 2.57
C LYS A 75 -4.19 -1.30 3.39
N VAL A 76 -4.71 -1.10 4.60
CA VAL A 76 -5.20 -2.17 5.47
C VAL A 76 -6.61 -1.86 5.92
N SER A 77 -7.34 -2.86 6.38
CA SER A 77 -8.68 -2.62 6.95
C SER A 77 -8.58 -1.67 8.16
N GLU A 78 -9.56 -0.79 8.33
CA GLU A 78 -9.59 0.24 9.38
C GLU A 78 -9.35 -0.34 10.79
N ASP A 79 -9.87 -1.54 11.05
CA ASP A 79 -9.71 -2.26 12.33
C ASP A 79 -8.26 -2.66 12.65
N TYR A 80 -7.39 -2.73 11.63
CA TYR A 80 -5.99 -3.20 11.75
C TYR A 80 -4.95 -2.10 11.55
N VAL A 81 -5.38 -0.83 11.45
CA VAL A 81 -4.47 0.29 11.12
C VAL A 81 -3.38 0.46 12.17
N GLU A 82 -3.75 0.47 13.44
CA GLU A 82 -2.79 0.68 14.53
C GLU A 82 -1.84 -0.51 14.66
N GLU A 83 -2.34 -1.74 14.58
CA GLU A 83 -1.51 -2.94 14.57
C GLU A 83 -0.52 -2.94 13.39
N ALA A 84 -0.98 -2.59 12.18
CA ALA A 84 -0.13 -2.51 11.01
C ALA A 84 0.99 -1.46 11.17
N ARG A 85 0.65 -0.29 11.71
CA ARG A 85 1.63 0.79 11.98
C ARG A 85 2.66 0.35 12.99
N GLU A 86 2.23 -0.29 14.07
CA GLU A 86 3.12 -0.79 15.12
C GLU A 86 4.09 -1.84 14.57
N VAL A 87 3.58 -2.83 13.84
CA VAL A 87 4.39 -3.87 13.19
C VAL A 87 5.43 -3.27 12.24
N MET A 88 5.02 -2.33 11.39
CA MET A 88 5.91 -1.63 10.46
C MET A 88 6.98 -0.81 11.20
N MET A 89 6.60 -0.13 12.28
CA MET A 89 7.52 0.66 13.10
C MET A 89 8.59 -0.21 13.74
N TYR A 90 8.21 -1.32 14.38
CA TYR A 90 9.17 -2.25 14.98
C TYR A 90 10.13 -2.81 13.94
N HIS A 91 9.61 -3.22 12.79
CA HIS A 91 10.45 -3.73 11.71
C HIS A 91 11.49 -2.70 11.25
N ARG A 92 11.07 -1.42 11.10
CA ARG A 92 11.98 -0.33 10.71
C ARG A 92 13.07 -0.11 11.76
N ILE A 93 12.72 -0.13 13.05
CA ILE A 93 13.70 0.01 14.14
C ILE A 93 14.73 -1.11 14.11
N GLU A 94 14.29 -2.35 13.95
CA GLU A 94 15.17 -3.51 13.86
C GLU A 94 16.10 -3.43 12.63
N LYS A 95 15.57 -3.03 11.47
CA LYS A 95 16.37 -2.81 10.24
C LYS A 95 17.48 -1.77 10.48
N MET A 96 17.16 -0.65 11.14
CA MET A 96 18.14 0.39 11.47
C MET A 96 19.19 -0.06 12.49
N LYS A 97 18.87 -0.98 13.41
CA LYS A 97 19.85 -1.56 14.33
C LYS A 97 20.83 -2.47 13.57
N MET A 98 20.31 -3.34 12.70
CA MET A 98 21.14 -4.24 11.91
C MET A 98 22.10 -3.47 10.99
N GLN A 99 21.61 -2.43 10.32
CA GLN A 99 22.44 -1.59 9.45
C GLN A 99 23.61 -0.95 10.20
N ARG A 100 23.36 -0.42 11.41
CA ARG A 100 24.41 0.15 12.26
C ARG A 100 25.46 -0.89 12.68
N ASN A 101 25.02 -2.11 13.01
CA ASN A 101 25.95 -3.19 13.37
C ASN A 101 26.83 -3.58 12.18
N ILE A 102 26.25 -3.72 10.98
CA ILE A 102 26.98 -4.04 9.75
C ILE A 102 28.02 -2.95 9.42
N GLU A 103 27.64 -1.68 9.59
CA GLU A 103 28.55 -0.56 9.35
C GLU A 103 29.71 -0.53 10.36
N PHE A 104 29.42 -0.82 11.64
CA PHE A 104 30.44 -0.96 12.67
C PHE A 104 31.44 -2.09 12.35
N GLU A 105 30.96 -3.24 11.90
CA GLU A 105 31.83 -4.36 11.51
C GLU A 105 32.67 -4.05 10.26
N ARG A 106 32.13 -3.29 9.30
CA ARG A 106 32.87 -2.89 8.08
C ARG A 106 33.99 -1.88 8.35
N ASN A 107 33.85 -1.08 9.39
CA ASN A 107 34.81 -0.03 9.74
C ASN A 107 35.87 -0.49 10.76
N LYS A 108 35.83 -1.77 11.17
CA LYS A 108 36.78 -2.40 12.07
C LYS A 108 37.85 -3.16 11.31
#